data_AF-A0A443DXC1-F1
#
_entry.id   AF-A0A443DXC1-F1
#
_cell.length_a   1.000
_cell.length_b   1.000
_cell.length_c   1.000
_cell.angle_alpha   90.00
_cell.angle_beta   90.00
_cell.angle_gamma   90.00
#
_symmetry.space_group_name_H-M   'P 1'
#
loop_
_entity.id
_entity.type
_entity.pdbx_description
1 polymer ?
#
loop_
_entity_poly.entity_id
_entity_poly.type
_entity_poly.pdbx_seq_one_letter_code
_entity_poly.pdbx_strand_id
1 'polypeptide(L)' 'MEAQENIRNAWAALKLVRMAIEQTCPAGVLPSEEAVLLLYGPEPVHEGEALARAIIETVEKLSR' A
#
# COMPACT_ATOMS: atom_id res chain seq x y z
N MET A 1 16.94 2.78 -19.03
CA MET A 1 17.61 2.36 -17.77
C MET A 1 16.98 3.08 -16.57
N GLU A 2 16.89 4.41 -16.60
CA GLU A 2 16.26 5.24 -15.56
C GLU A 2 14.80 4.86 -15.22
N ALA A 3 13.94 4.64 -16.22
CA ALA A 3 12.54 4.28 -15.96
C ALA A 3 12.36 2.98 -15.14
N GLN A 4 13.20 1.96 -15.39
CA GLN A 4 13.16 0.71 -14.62
C GLN A 4 13.68 0.89 -13.20
N GLU A 5 14.66 1.76 -13.00
CA GLU A 5 15.15 2.13 -11.67
C GLU A 5 14.09 2.90 -10.88
N ASN A 6 13.39 3.85 -11.52
CA ASN A 6 12.29 4.58 -10.91
C ASN A 6 11.15 3.64 -10.47
N ILE A 7 10.79 2.66 -11.31
CA ILE A 7 9.77 1.66 -10.95
C ILE A 7 10.24 0.80 -9.77
N ARG A 8 11.50 0.34 -9.76
CA ARG A 8 12.04 -0.44 -8.62
C ARG A 8 12.05 0.38 -7.33
N ASN A 9 12.46 1.64 -7.40
CA ASN A 9 12.49 2.53 -6.24
C ASN A 9 11.08 2.83 -5.73
N ALA A 10 10.10 3.01 -6.63
CA ALA A 10 8.69 3.15 -6.25
C ALA A 10 8.19 1.92 -5.48
N TRP A 11 8.43 0.72 -6.01
CA TRP A 11 8.07 -0.52 -5.31
C TRP A 11 8.78 -0.67 -3.96
N ALA A 12 10.07 -0.37 -3.89
CA ALA A 12 10.82 -0.45 -2.64
C ALA A 12 10.25 0.50 -1.59
N ALA A 13 9.93 1.74 -1.97
CA ALA A 13 9.32 2.72 -1.08
C ALA A 13 7.93 2.26 -0.59
N LEU A 14 7.07 1.78 -1.48
CA LEU A 14 5.72 1.30 -1.12
C LEU A 14 5.77 0.09 -0.18
N LYS A 15 6.72 -0.84 -0.39
CA LYS A 15 6.92 -1.99 0.50
C LYS A 15 7.33 -1.59 1.92
N LEU A 16 8.11 -0.52 2.07
CA LEU A 16 8.43 0.02 3.41
C LEU A 16 7.19 0.55 4.12
N VAL A 17 6.29 1.21 3.38
CA VAL A 17 5.02 1.71 3.93
C VAL A 17 4.09 0.54 4.29
N ARG A 18 3.93 -0.45 3.40
CA ARG A 18 3.18 -1.68 3.68
C ARG A 18 3.68 -2.35 4.95
N MET A 19 4.99 -2.58 5.05
CA MET A 19 5.61 -3.17 6.23
C MET A 19 5.28 -2.38 7.50
N ALA A 20 5.37 -1.05 7.47
CA ALA A 20 5.05 -0.23 8.62
C ALA A 20 3.57 -0.36 9.04
N ILE A 21 2.64 -0.40 8.08
CA ILE A 21 1.21 -0.63 8.37
C ILE A 21 1.01 -2.03 8.95
N GLU A 22 1.54 -3.07 8.31
CA GLU A 22 1.38 -4.46 8.75
C GLU A 22 1.97 -4.72 10.15
N GLN A 23 3.04 -4.01 10.53
CA GLN A 23 3.65 -4.13 11.86
C GLN A 23 2.88 -3.40 12.95
N THR A 24 2.19 -2.31 12.62
CA THR A 24 1.59 -1.40 13.61
C THR A 24 0.08 -1.51 13.71
N CYS A 25 -0.57 -1.92 12.62
CA CYS A 25 -2.01 -1.95 12.50
C CYS A 25 -2.55 -3.38 12.72
N PRO A 26 -3.78 -3.53 13.24
CA PRO A 26 -4.43 -4.84 13.34
C PRO A 26 -4.61 -5.52 11.98
N ALA A 27 -4.72 -6.85 12.00
CA ALA A 27 -5.05 -7.64 10.82
C ALA A 27 -6.34 -7.14 10.16
N GLY A 28 -6.36 -7.08 8.83
CA GLY A 28 -7.50 -6.62 8.04
C GLY A 28 -7.54 -5.12 7.74
N VAL A 29 -6.58 -4.33 8.26
CA VAL A 29 -6.44 -2.90 7.86
C VAL A 29 -6.01 -2.76 6.41
N LEU A 30 -5.15 -3.65 5.92
CA LEU A 30 -4.61 -3.61 4.56
C LEU A 30 -4.96 -4.92 3.82
N PRO A 31 -5.43 -4.88 2.56
CA PRO A 31 -5.55 -6.07 1.73
C PRO A 31 -4.17 -6.69 1.43
N SER A 32 -4.14 -8.00 1.16
CA SER A 32 -2.91 -8.68 0.71
C SER A 32 -2.44 -8.15 -0.65
N GLU A 33 -1.18 -8.37 -1.02
CA GLU A 33 -0.66 -7.98 -2.34
C GLU A 33 -1.46 -8.62 -3.49
N GLU A 34 -1.90 -9.87 -3.33
CA GLU A 34 -2.77 -10.54 -4.31
C GLU A 34 -4.14 -9.89 -4.43
N ALA A 35 -4.72 -9.46 -3.30
CA ALA A 35 -5.98 -8.74 -3.31
C ALA A 35 -5.82 -7.36 -3.96
N VAL A 36 -4.68 -6.68 -3.76
CA VAL A 36 -4.38 -5.42 -4.45
C VAL A 36 -4.29 -5.62 -5.96
N LEU A 37 -3.59 -6.67 -6.40
CA LEU A 37 -3.48 -7.01 -7.82
C LEU A 37 -4.86 -7.23 -8.48
N LEU A 38 -5.77 -7.91 -7.78
CA LEU A 38 -7.11 -8.21 -8.28
C LEU A 38 -8.07 -7.02 -8.24
N LEU A 39 -7.96 -6.16 -7.21
CA LEU A 39 -8.92 -5.08 -6.96
C LEU A 39 -8.50 -3.75 -7.59
N TYR A 40 -7.19 -3.48 -7.68
CA TYR A 40 -6.65 -2.20 -8.13
C TYR A 40 -5.81 -2.36 -9.40
N GLY A 41 -4.83 -3.28 -9.40
CA GLY A 41 -3.99 -3.56 -10.58
C GLY A 41 -2.52 -3.81 -10.26
N PRO A 42 -1.67 -4.07 -11.29
CA PRO A 42 -0.30 -4.56 -11.10
C PRO A 42 0.77 -3.47 -10.97
N GLU A 43 0.47 -2.21 -11.26
CA GLU A 43 1.45 -1.11 -11.21
C GLU A 43 1.63 -0.51 -9.80
N PRO A 44 2.79 0.11 -9.47
CA PRO A 44 3.04 0.72 -8.16
C PRO A 44 1.93 1.67 -7.66
N VAL A 45 1.31 2.40 -8.57
CA VAL A 45 0.23 3.34 -8.23
C VAL A 45 -0.97 2.63 -7.58
N HIS A 46 -1.25 1.38 -7.96
CA HIS A 46 -2.36 0.59 -7.41
C HIS A 46 -2.08 0.14 -5.96
N GLU A 47 -0.84 -0.24 -5.67
CA GLU A 47 -0.40 -0.49 -4.29
C GLU A 47 -0.44 0.81 -3.47
N GLY A 48 0.01 1.92 -4.06
CA GLY A 48 -0.11 3.25 -3.45
C GLY A 48 -1.55 3.62 -3.09
N GLU A 49 -2.50 3.34 -3.98
CA GLU A 49 -3.93 3.59 -3.74
C GLU A 49 -4.47 2.74 -2.59
N ALA A 50 -4.15 1.45 -2.55
CA ALA A 50 -4.57 0.55 -1.48
C ALA A 50 -4.04 1.00 -0.10
N LEU A 51 -2.76 1.42 -0.05
CA LEU A 51 -2.14 1.96 1.16
C LEU A 51 -2.81 3.27 1.60
N ALA A 52 -3.05 4.19 0.67
CA ALA A 52 -3.70 5.47 0.98
C ALA A 52 -5.11 5.27 1.55
N ARG A 53 -5.90 4.38 0.95
CA ARG A 53 -7.24 4.03 1.44
C ARG A 53 -7.20 3.43 2.85
N ALA A 54 -6.30 2.48 3.09
CA ALA A 54 -6.15 1.86 4.41
C ALA A 54 -5.79 2.89 5.50
N ILE A 55 -4.90 3.84 5.19
CA ILE A 55 -4.52 4.93 6.11
C ILE A 55 -5.73 5.83 6.40
N ILE A 56 -6.41 6.31 5.37
CA ILE A 56 -7.57 7.21 5.51
C ILE A 56 -8.66 6.54 6.35
N GLU A 57 -9.08 5.33 5.98
CA GLU A 57 -10.13 4.60 6.70
C GLU A 57 -9.75 4.32 8.17
N THR A 58 -8.46 4.10 8.45
CA THR A 58 -7.97 3.91 9.82
C THR A 58 -8.03 5.20 10.61
N VAL A 59 -7.56 6.32 10.05
CA VAL A 59 -7.59 7.64 10.71
C VAL A 59 -9.02 8.12 10.95
N GLU A 60 -9.92 7.91 9.99
CA GLU A 60 -11.35 8.23 10.13
C GLU A 60 -12.00 7.47 11.29
N LYS A 61 -11.63 6.20 11.51
CA LYS A 61 -12.11 5.40 12.65
C LYS A 61 -11.59 5.91 13.99
N LEU A 62 -10.37 6.46 14.04
CA LEU A 62 -9.77 7.01 15.26
C LEU A 62 -10.31 8.40 15.63
N SER A 63 -10.89 9.11 14.65
CA SER A 63 -11.41 10.47 14.83
C SER A 63 -12.90 10.51 15.16
N ARG A 64 -13.53 9.34 15.35
CA ARG A 64 -14.93 9.16 15.76
C ARG A 64 -15.01 8.71 17.20
#